data_AF-A4G6U8-F1
#
_entry.id   AF-A4G6U8-F1
#
_cell.length_a   1.000
_cell.length_b   1.000
_cell.length_c   1.000
_cell.angle_alpha   90.00
_cell.angle_beta   90.00
_cell.angle_gamma   90.00
#
_symmetry.space_group_name_H-M   'P 1'
#
loop_
_entity.id
_entity.type
_entity.pdbx_description
1 polymer ?
#
loop_
_entity_poly.entity_id
_entity_poly.type
_entity_poly.pdbx_seq_one_letter_code
_entity_poly.pdbx_strand_id
1 'polypeptide(L)'
;MTFHKNQFGVPQYPYDDARRLFVLASAIDLLEHPTATAIDDLTGIDKKIIDSEVDKLREQYGMVIHKFGETYRIESWGEVLNKAGVAKVMKPED
;
A
#
# COMPACT_ATOMS: atom_id res chain seq x y z
N MET A 1 13.42 -9.04 13.00
CA MET A 1 12.05 -9.58 13.17
C MET A 1 11.63 -10.15 11.84
N THR A 2 11.28 -11.43 11.78
CA THR A 2 10.79 -12.09 10.57
C THR A 2 9.26 -12.05 10.56
N PHE A 3 8.68 -11.40 9.55
CA PHE A 3 7.23 -11.35 9.37
C PHE A 3 6.79 -12.47 8.45
N HIS A 4 5.61 -13.04 8.70
CA HIS A 4 4.98 -13.96 7.76
C HIS A 4 4.73 -13.24 6.43
N LYS A 5 4.90 -13.94 5.31
CA LYS A 5 4.61 -13.42 3.96
C LYS A 5 3.44 -14.21 3.38
N ASN A 6 2.55 -13.54 2.67
CA ASN A 6 1.48 -14.23 1.95
C ASN A 6 2.03 -14.97 0.71
N GLN A 7 1.14 -15.62 -0.05
CA GLN A 7 1.51 -16.38 -1.26
C GLN A 7 2.17 -15.55 -2.37
N PHE A 8 2.04 -14.22 -2.33
CA PHE A 8 2.68 -13.28 -3.25
C PHE A 8 4.00 -12.71 -2.73
N GLY A 9 4.48 -13.18 -1.57
CA GLY A 9 5.70 -12.69 -0.94
C GLY A 9 5.53 -11.37 -0.19
N VAL A 10 4.31 -10.85 -0.05
CA VAL A 10 4.02 -9.58 0.63
C VAL A 10 4.07 -9.79 2.15
N PRO A 11 4.90 -9.04 2.89
CA PRO A 11 4.95 -9.11 4.34
C PRO A 11 3.61 -8.78 5.00
N GLN A 12 3.24 -9.56 6.01
CA GLN A 12 1.99 -9.43 6.78
C GLN A 12 2.32 -8.82 8.14
N TYR A 13 2.10 -7.50 8.25
CA TYR A 13 2.32 -6.75 9.48
C TYR A 13 1.06 -6.69 10.36
N PRO A 14 1.20 -6.50 11.68
CA PRO A 14 0.08 -6.22 12.59
C PRO A 14 -0.77 -5.03 12.16
N TYR A 15 -2.02 -4.97 12.63
CA TYR A 15 -3.00 -3.96 12.22
C TYR A 15 -2.57 -2.52 12.49
N ASP A 16 -1.87 -2.29 13.60
CA ASP A 16 -1.38 -0.99 14.06
C ASP A 16 0.02 -0.62 13.52
N ASP A 17 0.62 -1.47 12.69
CA ASP A 17 1.95 -1.25 12.13
C ASP A 17 1.89 -0.32 10.91
N ALA A 18 2.59 0.81 10.99
CA ALA A 18 2.67 1.80 9.91
C ALA A 18 3.15 1.21 8.57
N ARG A 19 3.91 0.11 8.58
CA ARG A 19 4.37 -0.54 7.34
C ARG A 19 3.22 -1.14 6.52
N ARG A 20 2.04 -1.41 7.10
CA ARG A 20 0.84 -1.75 6.32
C ARG A 20 0.46 -0.65 5.33
N LEU A 21 0.57 0.61 5.73
CA LEU A 21 0.30 1.75 4.85
C LEU A 21 1.31 1.80 3.69
N PHE A 22 2.57 1.43 3.94
CA PHE A 22 3.60 1.38 2.90
C PHE A 22 3.38 0.21 1.92
N VAL A 23 2.88 -0.93 2.41
CA VAL A 23 2.42 -2.03 1.57
C VAL A 23 1.28 -1.56 0.66
N LEU A 24 0.27 -0.88 1.22
CA LEU A 24 -0.85 -0.32 0.46
C LEU A 24 -0.38 0.65 -0.63
N ALA A 25 0.45 1.63 -0.27
CA ALA A 25 0.99 2.61 -1.22
C ALA A 25 1.78 1.92 -2.34
N SER A 26 2.59 0.92 -2.00
CA SER A 26 3.34 0.16 -3.00
C SER A 26 2.44 -0.67 -3.91
N ALA A 27 1.38 -1.27 -3.37
CA ALA A 27 0.41 -2.03 -4.17
C ALA A 27 -0.33 -1.14 -5.16
N ILE A 28 -0.72 0.08 -4.76
CA ILE A 28 -1.34 1.06 -5.67
C ILE A 28 -0.37 1.47 -6.79
N ASP A 29 0.93 1.62 -6.51
CA ASP A 29 1.94 2.00 -7.52
C ASP A 29 2.32 0.83 -8.45
N LEU A 30 2.24 -0.41 -7.95
CA LEU A 30 2.67 -1.61 -8.67
C LEU A 30 1.59 -2.18 -9.60
N LEU A 31 0.33 -2.18 -9.17
CA LEU A 31 -0.78 -2.75 -9.92
C LEU A 31 -1.12 -1.88 -11.13
N GLU A 32 -1.35 -2.51 -12.29
CA GLU A 32 -1.81 -1.81 -13.49
C GLU A 32 -3.24 -1.25 -13.30
N HIS A 33 -4.09 -2.01 -12.59
CA HIS A 33 -5.47 -1.64 -12.27
C HIS A 33 -5.72 -1.83 -10.75
N PRO A 34 -5.27 -0.89 -9.90
CA PRO A 34 -5.36 -0.99 -8.45
C PRO A 34 -6.78 -0.74 -7.97
N THR A 35 -7.64 -1.75 -8.05
CA THR A 35 -8.96 -1.74 -7.39
C THR A 35 -8.83 -2.17 -5.94
N ALA A 36 -9.83 -1.86 -5.11
CA ALA A 36 -9.84 -2.32 -3.71
C ALA A 36 -9.73 -3.86 -3.61
N THR A 37 -10.40 -4.59 -4.51
CA THR A 37 -10.30 -6.06 -4.59
C THR A 37 -8.89 -6.51 -5.00
N ALA A 38 -8.30 -5.90 -6.04
CA ALA A 38 -6.95 -6.30 -6.50
C ALA A 38 -5.87 -6.03 -5.44
N ILE A 39 -6.00 -4.95 -4.69
CA ILE A 39 -5.10 -4.62 -3.57
C ILE A 39 -5.27 -5.64 -2.44
N ASP A 40 -6.50 -5.98 -2.06
CA ASP A 40 -6.78 -7.00 -1.05
C ASP A 40 -6.19 -8.35 -1.46
N ASP A 41 -6.46 -8.80 -2.69
CA ASP A 41 -5.92 -10.04 -3.23
C ASP A 41 -4.38 -10.08 -3.15
N LEU A 42 -3.71 -9.00 -3.53
CA LEU A 42 -2.24 -8.92 -3.51
C LEU A 42 -1.66 -8.83 -2.09
N THR A 43 -2.27 -8.03 -1.21
CA THR A 43 -1.65 -7.59 0.05
C THR A 43 -2.22 -8.26 1.29
N GLY A 44 -3.45 -8.76 1.25
CA GLY A 44 -4.24 -9.19 2.40
C GLY A 44 -4.83 -8.05 3.24
N ILE A 45 -4.83 -6.81 2.72
CA ILE A 45 -5.49 -5.67 3.35
C ILE A 45 -6.97 -5.68 2.93
N ASP A 46 -7.87 -5.91 3.90
CA ASP A 46 -9.31 -5.99 3.66
C ASP A 46 -9.80 -4.80 2.80
N LYS A 47 -10.38 -5.12 1.65
CA LYS A 47 -10.92 -4.13 0.71
C LYS A 47 -11.88 -3.11 1.32
N LYS A 48 -12.58 -3.47 2.42
CA LYS A 48 -13.52 -2.57 3.11
C LYS A 48 -12.84 -1.41 3.83
N ILE A 49 -11.55 -1.54 4.16
CA ILE A 49 -10.82 -0.50 4.90
C ILE A 49 -9.87 0.32 4.01
N ILE A 50 -9.67 -0.09 2.75
CA ILE A 50 -8.70 0.55 1.84
C ILE A 50 -8.93 2.06 1.71
N ASP A 51 -10.17 2.52 1.56
CA ASP A 51 -10.46 3.96 1.46
C ASP A 51 -9.94 4.71 2.70
N SER A 52 -10.22 4.19 3.91
CA SER A 52 -9.75 4.82 5.15
C SER A 52 -8.23 4.75 5.34
N GLU A 53 -7.57 3.70 4.83
CA GLU A 53 -6.11 3.59 4.87
C GLU A 53 -5.45 4.52 3.83
N VAL A 54 -6.10 4.74 2.67
CA VAL A 54 -5.68 5.77 1.70
C VAL A 54 -5.81 7.17 2.30
N ASP A 55 -6.86 7.44 3.07
CA ASP A 55 -7.00 8.72 3.76
C ASP A 55 -5.87 8.95 4.78
N LYS A 56 -5.45 7.92 5.52
CA LYS A 56 -4.25 8.00 6.38
C LYS A 56 -2.98 8.31 5.60
N LEU A 57 -2.79 7.72 4.41
CA LEU A 57 -1.65 8.03 3.54
C LEU A 57 -1.64 9.51 3.10
N ARG A 58 -2.83 10.06 2.80
CA ARG A 58 -2.97 11.48 2.46
C ARG A 58 -2.67 12.37 3.66
N GLU A 59 -3.32 12.11 4.79
CA GLU A 59 -3.27 12.98 5.97
C GLU A 59 -1.93 12.92 6.71
N GLN A 60 -1.37 11.73 6.91
CA GLN A 60 -0.17 11.53 7.75
C GLN A 60 1.13 11.66 6.97
N TYR A 61 1.11 11.36 5.68
CA TYR A 61 2.31 11.29 4.84
C TYR A 61 2.29 12.29 3.68
N GLY A 62 1.22 13.08 3.53
CA GLY A 62 1.13 14.11 2.50
C GLY A 62 1.09 13.57 1.07
N MET A 63 0.73 12.29 0.89
CA MET A 63 0.58 11.70 -0.44
C MET A 63 -0.63 12.29 -1.16
N VAL A 64 -0.53 12.42 -2.48
CA VAL A 64 -1.66 12.75 -3.35
C VAL A 64 -2.07 11.50 -4.09
N ILE A 65 -3.16 10.90 -3.64
CA ILE A 65 -3.76 9.70 -4.22
C ILE A 65 -5.16 10.06 -4.68
N HIS A 66 -5.53 9.69 -5.90
CA HIS A 66 -6.87 9.88 -6.45
C HIS A 66 -7.60 8.56 -6.60
N LYS A 67 -8.94 8.61 -6.58
CA LYS A 67 -9.80 7.47 -6.91
C LYS A 67 -10.60 7.80 -8.17
N PHE A 68 -10.37 7.05 -9.23
CA PHE A 68 -11.07 7.17 -10.51
C PHE A 68 -11.99 5.96 -10.69
N GLY A 69 -13.28 6.16 -10.38
CA GLY A 69 -14.24 5.05 -10.29
C GLY A 69 -13.82 4.06 -9.21
N GLU A 70 -13.41 2.87 -9.61
CA GLU A 70 -12.98 1.80 -8.70
C GLU A 70 -11.46 1.71 -8.54
N THR A 71 -10.68 2.50 -9.29
CA THR A 71 -9.21 2.41 -9.33
C THR A 71 -8.56 3.54 -8.54
N TYR A 72 -7.47 3.24 -7.83
CA TYR A 72 -6.63 4.24 -7.17
C TYR A 72 -5.45 4.68 -8.05
N ARG A 73 -4.95 5.89 -7.88
CA ARG A 73 -3.74 6.33 -8.60
C ARG A 73 -2.95 7.30 -7.74
N ILE A 74 -1.66 7.05 -7.57
CA ILE A 74 -0.75 7.98 -6.93
C ILE A 74 -0.37 9.05 -7.95
N GLU A 75 -0.68 10.31 -7.65
CA GLU A 75 -0.17 11.48 -8.38
C GLU A 75 1.16 11.94 -7.79
N SER A 76 1.28 11.94 -6.47
CA SER A 76 2.50 12.35 -5.76
C SER A 76 2.69 11.56 -4.47
N TRP A 77 3.95 11.27 -4.14
CA TRP A 77 4.34 10.63 -2.88
C TRP A 77 4.51 11.62 -1.72
N GLY A 78 4.33 12.92 -1.99
CA GLY A 78 4.61 13.97 -1.02
C GLY A 78 6.11 14.14 -0.74
N GLU A 79 6.43 14.91 0.30
CA GLU A 79 7.82 15.18 0.72
C GLU A 79 8.30 14.22 1.82
N VAL A 80 7.37 13.52 2.48
CA VAL A 80 7.67 12.67 3.64
C VAL A 80 8.17 11.29 3.22
N LEU A 81 7.58 10.70 2.17
CA LEU A 81 7.88 9.33 1.77
C LEU A 81 8.84 9.27 0.58
N ASN A 82 9.88 8.45 0.73
CA ASN A 82 10.74 8.06 -0.39
C ASN A 82 10.12 6.85 -1.12
N LYS A 83 9.61 7.07 -2.34
CA LYS A 83 9.02 6.03 -3.21
C LYS A 83 9.89 4.77 -3.31
N ALA A 84 11.18 4.92 -3.58
CA ALA A 84 12.09 3.79 -3.75
C ALA A 84 12.28 3.00 -2.45
N GLY A 85 12.25 3.68 -1.29
CA GLY A 85 12.26 3.06 0.02
C GLY A 85 10.98 2.26 0.29
N VAL A 86 9.82 2.85 0.01
CA VAL A 86 8.52 2.20 0.21
C VAL A 86 8.34 0.97 -0.68
N ALA A 87 8.74 1.05 -1.96
CA ALA A 87 8.65 -0.07 -2.89
C ALA A 87 9.47 -1.31 -2.45
N LYS A 88 10.50 -1.15 -1.61
CA LYS A 88 11.27 -2.28 -1.06
C LYS A 88 10.44 -3.13 -0.10
N VAL A 89 9.39 -2.59 0.50
CA VAL A 89 8.51 -3.34 1.40
C VAL A 89 7.82 -4.50 0.67
N MET A 90 7.62 -4.39 -0.65
CA MET A 90 7.05 -5.45 -1.48
C MET A 90 8.06 -6.51 -1.93
N LYS A 91 9.37 -6.22 -1.86
CA LYS A 91 10.39 -7.10 -2.41
C LYS A 91 10.93 -8.03 -1.31
N PRO A 92 11.29 -9.28 -1.64
CA PRO A 92 12.13 -10.08 -0.77
C PRO A 92 13.46 -9.33 -0.52
N GLU A 93 13.98 -9.37 0.71
CA GLU A 93 15.42 -9.13 0.91
C GLU A 93 16.15 -10.31 0.25
N ASP A 94 17.12 -10.01 -0.61
CA ASP A 94 18.07 -10.97 -1.18
C ASP A 94 19.07 -11.44 -0.10
#